data_AF-A0A447S799-F1
#
_entry.id   AF-A0A447S799-F1
#
_cell.length_a   1.000
_cell.length_b   1.000
_cell.length_c   1.000
_cell.angle_alpha   90.00
_cell.angle_beta   90.00
_cell.angle_gamma   90.00
#
_symmetry.space_group_name_H-M   'P 1'
#
loop_
_entity.id
_entity.type
_entity.pdbx_description
1 polymer ?
#
loop_
_entity_poly.entity_id
_entity_poly.type
_entity_poly.pdbx_seq_one_letter_code
_entity_poly.pdbx_strand_id
1 'polypeptide(L)'
;MKPEEVEWRDNGLDGKLDLVVTLDFRLSSTCLYSDIVLPTATWYEKDDMNTSDMHPFIHPLSAAVDPAWESKSDWEIYKGIAKKFSEVCVGHLGKETDVVTLPIQHDSAAEMAQPLDVKDWKKGECDLIPGKTAPHIIPVERDYPATYERFTSIGPLLETIGNGGKGIAWNTQSEMDLLRKLNYTKAEGPAKGQPKLETAIDAAEMILTLAPETNGQVAVKAWQALSEITGREHTHLALNKEDEKIRFRDIQAQPRKIISSPTWSGLEDEHVSYNAGLHQRSRADPVAHAVRPSVAVSGSPVDARLRRKPAGLSAAD
;
A
#
# COMPACT_ATOMS: atom_id res chain seq x y z
N MET A 1 -18.74 -4.15 35.60
CA MET A 1 -19.61 -4.14 34.41
C MET A 1 -18.94 -5.06 33.38
N LYS A 2 -19.66 -6.04 32.84
CA LYS A 2 -19.17 -6.94 31.77
C LYS A 2 -19.67 -6.39 30.42
N PRO A 3 -18.98 -6.63 29.29
CA PRO A 3 -19.45 -6.19 27.98
C PRO A 3 -20.78 -6.84 27.59
N GLU A 4 -21.58 -6.15 26.78
CA GLU A 4 -22.90 -6.62 26.31
C GLU A 4 -22.86 -7.25 24.90
N GLU A 5 -21.86 -6.90 24.09
CA GLU A 5 -21.71 -7.38 22.70
C GLU A 5 -20.54 -8.38 22.51
N VAL A 6 -19.84 -8.73 23.59
CA VAL A 6 -18.68 -9.65 23.56
C VAL A 6 -18.83 -10.68 24.67
N GLU A 7 -18.55 -11.95 24.36
CA GLU A 7 -18.50 -13.00 25.38
C GLU A 7 -17.40 -12.71 26.41
N TRP A 8 -17.78 -12.61 27.68
CA TRP A 8 -16.84 -12.50 28.79
C TRP A 8 -16.52 -13.87 29.39
N ARG A 9 -15.24 -14.17 29.57
CA ARG A 9 -14.75 -15.37 30.28
C ARG A 9 -13.79 -14.94 31.37
N ASP A 10 -14.02 -15.41 32.61
CA ASP A 10 -13.18 -15.03 33.76
C ASP A 10 -11.73 -15.53 33.59
N ASN A 11 -11.54 -16.66 32.89
CA ASN A 11 -10.25 -17.12 32.40
C ASN A 11 -10.16 -16.84 30.90
N GLY A 12 -9.29 -15.90 30.53
CA GLY A 12 -9.01 -15.55 29.15
C GLY A 12 -8.32 -16.69 28.39
N LEU A 13 -8.35 -16.60 27.06
CA LEU A 13 -7.56 -17.47 26.19
C LEU A 13 -6.15 -16.89 26.05
N ASP A 14 -5.16 -17.63 26.52
CA ASP A 14 -3.73 -17.32 26.39
C ASP A 14 -3.12 -18.04 25.19
N GLY A 15 -1.95 -17.58 24.72
CA GLY A 15 -1.15 -18.29 23.71
C GLY A 15 -1.85 -18.50 22.36
N LYS A 16 -2.63 -17.51 21.89
CA LYS A 16 -3.47 -17.65 20.69
C LYS A 16 -2.73 -17.83 19.36
N LEU A 17 -1.46 -17.43 19.29
CA LEU A 17 -0.68 -17.48 18.06
C LEU A 17 -0.06 -18.87 17.96
N ASP A 18 -0.53 -19.68 17.02
CA ASP A 18 0.00 -21.03 16.78
C ASP A 18 1.39 -21.02 16.12
N LEU A 19 1.72 -19.94 15.42
CA LEU A 19 3.01 -19.75 14.76
C LEU A 19 3.36 -18.26 14.63
N VAL A 20 4.54 -17.87 15.09
CA VAL A 20 5.12 -16.55 14.92
C VAL A 20 6.39 -16.64 14.08
N VAL A 21 6.32 -16.13 12.86
CA VAL A 21 7.47 -16.03 11.95
C VAL A 21 7.93 -14.59 11.88
N THR A 22 9.24 -14.34 12.03
CA THR A 22 9.82 -13.00 11.93
C THR A 22 10.98 -12.98 10.93
N LEU A 23 10.98 -11.99 10.06
CA LEU A 23 12.07 -11.70 9.13
C LEU A 23 12.84 -10.51 9.70
N ASP A 24 14.13 -10.68 9.98
CA ASP A 24 14.97 -9.61 10.51
C ASP A 24 16.44 -9.86 10.16
N PHE A 25 17.22 -8.79 10.00
CA PHE A 25 18.66 -8.86 9.76
C PHE A 25 19.45 -8.80 11.08
N ARG A 26 18.76 -8.51 12.19
CA ARG A 26 19.29 -8.57 13.55
C ARG A 26 18.35 -9.35 14.45
N LEU A 27 18.89 -9.99 15.48
CA LEU A 27 18.07 -10.66 16.49
C LEU A 27 17.39 -9.62 17.39
N SER A 28 16.26 -9.09 16.93
CA SER A 28 15.44 -8.13 17.68
C SER A 28 14.68 -8.80 18.82
N SER A 29 14.11 -7.99 19.72
CA SER A 29 13.26 -8.52 20.78
C SER A 29 12.11 -9.35 20.23
N THR A 30 11.52 -8.98 19.09
CA THR A 30 10.50 -9.80 18.43
C THR A 30 11.05 -11.17 18.04
N CYS A 31 12.21 -11.21 17.37
CA CYS A 31 12.86 -12.47 17.00
C CYS A 31 13.10 -13.40 18.19
N LEU A 32 13.45 -12.84 19.35
CA LEU A 32 13.70 -13.61 20.57
C LEU A 32 12.45 -14.36 21.08
N TYR A 33 11.25 -13.88 20.74
CA TYR A 33 9.98 -14.50 21.12
C TYR A 33 9.28 -15.22 19.95
N SER A 34 9.91 -15.28 18.78
CA SER A 34 9.34 -15.92 17.59
C SER A 34 9.72 -17.41 17.51
N ASP A 35 8.84 -18.21 16.92
CA ASP A 35 9.10 -19.65 16.69
C ASP A 35 10.09 -19.86 15.54
N ILE A 36 10.02 -19.02 14.52
CA ILE A 36 10.89 -19.07 13.34
C ILE A 36 11.43 -17.66 13.06
N VAL A 37 12.75 -17.57 12.90
CA VAL A 37 13.44 -16.35 12.46
C VAL A 37 14.08 -16.61 11.11
N LEU A 38 13.74 -15.79 10.12
CA LEU A 38 14.29 -15.86 8.77
C LEU A 38 15.26 -14.68 8.55
N PRO A 39 16.50 -14.92 8.10
CA PRO A 39 17.48 -13.86 7.89
C PRO A 39 17.10 -13.02 6.67
N THR A 40 16.68 -11.77 6.88
CA THR A 40 16.43 -10.84 5.76
C THR A 40 17.69 -10.05 5.41
N ALA A 41 17.82 -9.65 4.15
CA ALA A 41 18.90 -8.82 3.66
C ALA A 41 18.83 -7.40 4.27
N THR A 42 19.98 -6.82 4.60
CA THR A 42 20.05 -5.43 5.04
C THR A 42 19.70 -4.48 3.88
N TRP A 43 19.56 -3.18 4.18
CA TRP A 43 19.24 -2.17 3.18
C TRP A 43 20.33 -1.97 2.11
N TYR A 44 21.56 -2.45 2.35
CA TYR A 44 22.69 -2.37 1.41
C TYR A 44 22.89 -3.66 0.60
N GLU A 45 21.98 -4.62 0.71
CA GLU A 45 22.07 -5.94 0.07
C GLU A 45 20.82 -6.25 -0.76
N LYS A 46 19.94 -5.27 -0.98
CA LYS A 46 18.71 -5.45 -1.75
C LYS A 46 18.33 -4.20 -2.54
N ASP A 47 17.64 -4.43 -3.64
CA ASP A 47 17.02 -3.39 -4.45
C ASP A 47 15.59 -3.12 -3.95
N ASP A 48 15.27 -1.84 -3.75
CA ASP A 48 13.94 -1.35 -3.35
C ASP A 48 13.83 0.16 -3.64
N MET A 49 12.70 0.81 -3.33
CA MET A 49 12.51 2.26 -3.45
C MET A 49 12.06 2.91 -2.15
N ASN A 50 12.40 4.19 -1.98
CA ASN A 50 12.02 4.98 -0.81
C ASN A 50 11.55 6.38 -1.22
N THR A 51 10.55 6.86 -0.48
CA THR A 51 10.00 8.22 -0.52
C THR A 51 9.65 8.67 0.91
N SER A 52 9.40 9.96 1.10
CA SER A 52 9.06 10.53 2.42
C SER A 52 8.25 11.81 2.26
N ASP A 53 7.38 12.12 3.23
CA ASP A 53 6.65 13.40 3.32
C ASP A 53 7.57 14.63 3.35
N MET A 54 8.83 14.45 3.79
CA MET A 54 9.76 15.55 4.04
C MET A 54 10.31 16.19 2.76
N HIS A 55 10.29 15.48 1.63
CA HIS A 55 10.87 15.95 0.38
C HIS A 55 10.27 15.22 -0.84
N PRO A 56 10.31 15.81 -2.04
CA PRO A 56 9.62 15.26 -3.21
C PRO A 56 10.45 14.27 -4.03
N PHE A 57 11.52 13.72 -3.46
CA PHE A 57 12.40 12.80 -4.18
C PHE A 57 12.04 11.33 -3.95
N ILE A 58 12.03 10.58 -5.04
CA ILE A 58 12.09 9.12 -5.03
C ILE A 58 13.53 8.67 -5.31
N HIS A 59 14.03 7.73 -4.50
CA HIS A 59 15.37 7.17 -4.64
C HIS A 59 15.39 5.68 -4.24
N PRO A 60 16.39 4.90 -4.69
CA PRO A 60 16.41 3.47 -4.45
C PRO A 60 17.15 3.11 -3.15
N LEU A 61 16.92 1.89 -2.69
CA LEU A 61 17.91 1.05 -2.03
C LEU A 61 18.59 0.21 -3.13
N SER A 62 19.85 -0.15 -2.96
CA SER A 62 20.56 -0.97 -3.94
C SER A 62 21.52 -1.93 -3.27
N ALA A 63 21.59 -3.14 -3.82
CA ALA A 63 22.54 -4.14 -3.37
C ALA A 63 23.97 -3.71 -3.71
N ALA A 64 24.72 -3.25 -2.71
CA ALA A 64 26.16 -2.98 -2.85
C ALA A 64 26.95 -4.28 -3.00
N VAL A 65 26.47 -5.34 -2.36
CA VAL A 65 26.93 -6.73 -2.47
C VAL A 65 25.73 -7.66 -2.35
N ASP A 66 25.90 -8.92 -2.76
CA ASP A 66 24.90 -9.96 -2.51
C ASP A 66 24.66 -10.12 -1.00
N PRO A 67 23.43 -10.46 -0.57
CA PRO A 67 23.13 -10.68 0.84
C PRO A 67 24.08 -11.67 1.52
N ALA A 68 24.66 -11.26 2.65
CA ALA A 68 25.62 -12.09 3.37
C ALA A 68 24.99 -13.38 3.91
N TRP A 69 25.80 -14.45 3.95
CA TRP A 69 25.41 -15.79 4.40
C TRP A 69 24.19 -16.34 3.64
N GLU A 70 23.14 -16.73 4.36
CA GLU A 70 21.90 -17.28 3.79
C GLU A 70 20.76 -16.25 3.79
N SER A 71 21.08 -14.97 4.05
CA SER A 71 20.07 -13.92 4.02
C SER A 71 19.49 -13.73 2.63
N LYS A 72 18.25 -13.27 2.56
CA LYS A 72 17.53 -13.00 1.31
C LYS A 72 16.70 -11.74 1.48
N SER A 73 16.42 -11.00 0.41
CA SER A 73 15.48 -9.87 0.50
C SER A 73 14.09 -10.37 0.90
N ASP A 74 13.29 -9.51 1.52
CA ASP A 74 11.91 -9.84 1.89
C ASP A 74 11.10 -10.33 0.69
N TRP A 75 11.33 -9.73 -0.48
CA TRP A 75 10.76 -10.15 -1.77
C TRP A 75 11.08 -11.61 -2.09
N GLU A 76 12.36 -12.01 -2.04
CA GLU A 76 12.78 -13.38 -2.32
C GLU A 76 12.30 -14.37 -1.27
N ILE A 77 12.20 -13.96 0.00
CA ILE A 77 11.66 -14.80 1.08
C ILE A 77 10.18 -15.09 0.82
N TYR A 78 9.35 -14.07 0.61
CA TYR A 78 7.92 -14.27 0.34
C TYR A 78 7.66 -14.97 -0.99
N LYS A 79 8.45 -14.69 -2.03
CA LYS A 79 8.38 -15.43 -3.29
C LYS A 79 8.68 -16.93 -3.08
N GLY A 80 9.69 -17.24 -2.28
CA GLY A 80 10.03 -18.62 -1.89
C GLY A 80 8.91 -19.30 -1.09
N ILE A 81 8.28 -18.58 -0.15
CA ILE A 81 7.12 -19.06 0.61
C ILE A 81 5.94 -19.31 -0.33
N ALA A 82 5.61 -18.38 -1.22
CA ALA A 82 4.53 -18.51 -2.19
C ALA A 82 4.73 -19.73 -3.09
N LYS A 83 5.98 -19.96 -3.53
CA LYS A 83 6.36 -21.17 -4.27
C LYS A 83 6.07 -22.43 -3.46
N LYS A 84 6.56 -22.49 -2.23
CA LYS A 84 6.38 -23.69 -1.41
C LYS A 84 4.93 -23.93 -1.02
N PHE A 85 4.19 -22.87 -0.72
CA PHE A 85 2.76 -22.91 -0.44
C PHE A 85 1.98 -23.49 -1.62
N SER A 86 2.27 -23.04 -2.84
CA SER A 86 1.58 -23.51 -4.05
C SER A 86 1.78 -25.01 -4.30
N GLU A 87 2.92 -25.57 -3.89
CA GLU A 87 3.17 -27.02 -3.93
C GLU A 87 2.41 -27.76 -2.81
N VAL A 88 2.49 -27.24 -1.57
CA VAL A 88 1.97 -27.92 -0.37
C VAL A 88 0.43 -27.85 -0.28
N CYS A 89 -0.19 -26.84 -0.87
CA CYS A 89 -1.64 -26.68 -0.80
C CYS A 89 -2.39 -27.69 -1.69
N VAL A 90 -1.73 -28.34 -2.65
CA VAL A 90 -2.38 -29.27 -3.59
C VAL A 90 -2.95 -30.48 -2.86
N GLY A 91 -4.23 -30.76 -3.11
CA GLY A 91 -5.00 -31.80 -2.40
C GLY A 91 -5.68 -31.30 -1.12
N HIS A 92 -5.39 -30.07 -0.68
CA HIS A 92 -6.03 -29.42 0.46
C HIS A 92 -6.83 -28.17 0.06
N LEU A 93 -6.27 -27.33 -0.81
CA LEU A 93 -6.88 -26.11 -1.33
C LEU A 93 -6.68 -26.03 -2.85
N GLY A 94 -7.78 -25.83 -3.58
CA GLY A 94 -7.82 -25.71 -5.03
C GLY A 94 -8.25 -24.31 -5.48
N LYS A 95 -9.30 -24.25 -6.29
CA LYS A 95 -9.98 -23.01 -6.67
C LYS A 95 -11.17 -22.82 -5.75
N GLU A 96 -11.05 -21.86 -4.84
CA GLU A 96 -12.01 -21.65 -3.78
C GLU A 96 -12.68 -20.28 -3.92
N THR A 97 -13.94 -20.21 -3.50
CA THR A 97 -14.68 -18.96 -3.35
C THR A 97 -14.60 -18.52 -1.89
N ASP A 98 -13.93 -17.40 -1.63
CA ASP A 98 -13.86 -16.78 -0.32
C ASP A 98 -14.92 -15.68 -0.16
N VAL A 99 -15.51 -15.54 1.03
CA VAL A 99 -16.51 -14.52 1.33
C VAL A 99 -15.87 -13.43 2.19
N VAL A 100 -15.52 -12.32 1.55
CA VAL A 100 -14.77 -11.22 2.18
C VAL A 100 -15.72 -10.10 2.58
N THR A 101 -15.67 -9.71 3.86
CA THR A 101 -16.32 -8.49 4.33
C THR A 101 -15.43 -7.28 4.06
N LEU A 102 -15.94 -6.28 3.35
CA LEU A 102 -15.25 -5.01 3.11
C LEU A 102 -16.07 -3.87 3.73
N PRO A 103 -15.53 -3.09 4.69
CA PRO A 103 -16.27 -1.98 5.25
C PRO A 103 -16.59 -0.93 4.18
N ILE A 104 -17.57 -0.07 4.47
CA ILE A 104 -17.89 1.05 3.60
C ILE A 104 -16.65 1.94 3.45
N GLN A 105 -16.21 2.17 2.22
CA GLN A 105 -14.97 2.89 1.93
C GLN A 105 -15.25 4.37 1.73
N HIS A 106 -14.42 5.21 2.35
CA HIS A 106 -14.25 6.61 1.92
C HIS A 106 -13.74 6.65 0.47
N ASP A 107 -13.95 7.76 -0.22
CA ASP A 107 -13.56 7.96 -1.62
C ASP A 107 -14.23 6.93 -2.56
N SER A 108 -15.42 6.47 -2.17
CA SER A 108 -16.29 5.61 -2.97
C SER A 108 -17.73 6.11 -2.86
N ALA A 109 -18.58 5.80 -3.83
CA ALA A 109 -19.98 6.18 -3.77
C ALA A 109 -20.71 5.65 -2.51
N ALA A 110 -20.20 4.57 -1.91
CA ALA A 110 -20.79 3.97 -0.71
C ALA A 110 -20.58 4.81 0.55
N GLU A 111 -19.67 5.80 0.56
CA GLU A 111 -19.41 6.64 1.74
C GLU A 111 -20.66 7.41 2.21
N MET A 112 -21.61 7.65 1.30
CA MET A 112 -22.92 8.26 1.57
C MET A 112 -23.92 7.23 2.14
N ALA A 113 -23.52 6.56 3.23
CA ALA A 113 -24.21 5.41 3.79
C ALA A 113 -25.43 5.77 4.66
N GLN A 114 -25.20 6.37 5.82
CA GLN A 114 -26.22 6.78 6.81
C GLN A 114 -26.14 8.30 7.01
N PRO A 115 -26.98 9.09 6.33
CA PRO A 115 -26.77 10.53 6.19
C PRO A 115 -27.14 11.37 7.41
N LEU A 116 -28.04 10.91 8.28
CA LEU A 116 -28.66 11.74 9.32
C LEU A 116 -28.50 11.18 10.74
N ASP A 117 -28.56 9.87 10.88
CA ASP A 117 -28.56 9.16 12.15
C ASP A 117 -27.74 7.87 12.05
N VAL A 118 -27.61 7.18 13.18
CA VAL A 118 -26.97 5.86 13.26
C VAL A 118 -28.07 4.85 13.55
N LYS A 119 -28.17 3.83 12.71
CA LYS A 119 -29.10 2.70 12.86
C LYS A 119 -28.33 1.40 12.90
N ASP A 120 -28.61 0.61 13.92
CA ASP A 120 -28.05 -0.71 14.14
C ASP A 120 -29.04 -1.80 13.69
N TRP A 121 -28.68 -2.49 12.60
CA TRP A 121 -29.51 -3.58 12.05
C TRP A 121 -29.70 -4.73 13.04
N LYS A 122 -28.72 -4.98 13.93
CA LYS A 122 -28.80 -6.07 14.92
C LYS A 122 -29.81 -5.76 16.02
N LYS A 123 -30.14 -4.48 16.22
CA LYS A 123 -31.21 -4.00 17.11
C LYS A 123 -32.56 -3.85 16.42
N GLY A 124 -32.66 -4.17 15.13
CA GLY A 124 -33.88 -4.03 14.34
C GLY A 124 -34.23 -2.58 13.99
N GLU A 125 -33.27 -1.66 14.07
CA GLU A 125 -33.48 -0.24 13.75
C GLU A 125 -33.47 0.03 12.22
N CYS A 126 -32.91 -0.90 11.45
CA CYS A 126 -32.88 -0.90 9.98
C CYS A 126 -32.67 -2.31 9.42
N ASP A 127 -32.83 -2.46 8.10
CA ASP A 127 -32.48 -3.70 7.40
C ASP A 127 -30.95 -3.86 7.28
N LEU A 128 -30.45 -5.09 7.21
CA LEU A 128 -29.06 -5.40 6.88
C LEU A 128 -28.85 -5.26 5.37
N ILE A 129 -28.22 -4.16 4.95
CA ILE A 129 -27.95 -3.83 3.55
C ILE A 129 -26.43 -3.73 3.37
N PRO A 130 -25.78 -4.74 2.74
CA PRO A 130 -24.33 -4.72 2.50
C PRO A 130 -23.89 -3.49 1.70
N GLY A 131 -22.88 -2.78 2.21
CA GLY A 131 -22.38 -1.54 1.61
C GLY A 131 -23.16 -0.28 1.98
N LYS A 132 -24.12 -0.37 2.91
CA LYS A 132 -24.90 0.80 3.39
C LYS A 132 -25.18 0.78 4.89
N THR A 133 -25.78 -0.27 5.41
CA THR A 133 -26.03 -0.44 6.86
C THR A 133 -25.19 -1.57 7.47
N ALA A 134 -24.41 -2.27 6.64
CA ALA A 134 -23.47 -3.33 6.97
C ALA A 134 -22.26 -3.27 6.02
N PRO A 135 -21.13 -3.96 6.29
CA PRO A 135 -20.04 -4.07 5.32
C PRO A 135 -20.52 -4.69 4.00
N HIS A 136 -19.85 -4.39 2.89
CA HIS A 136 -19.98 -5.18 1.66
C HIS A 136 -19.61 -6.63 1.94
N ILE A 137 -20.29 -7.56 1.25
CA ILE A 137 -20.02 -9.00 1.31
C ILE A 137 -19.66 -9.43 -0.10
N ILE A 138 -18.40 -9.77 -0.34
CA ILE A 138 -17.83 -9.90 -1.67
C ILE A 138 -17.30 -11.32 -1.88
N PRO A 139 -17.75 -12.06 -2.92
CA PRO A 139 -17.12 -13.30 -3.32
C PRO A 139 -15.77 -13.02 -4.00
N VAL A 140 -14.71 -13.68 -3.54
CA VAL A 140 -13.35 -13.58 -4.10
C VAL A 140 -12.85 -14.96 -4.51
N GLU A 141 -12.59 -15.13 -5.80
CA GLU A 141 -12.05 -16.37 -6.36
C GLU A 141 -10.54 -16.48 -6.14
N ARG A 142 -10.11 -17.48 -5.36
CA ARG A 142 -8.71 -17.76 -5.02
C ARG A 142 -8.28 -19.06 -5.68
N ASP A 143 -7.27 -18.98 -6.54
CA ASP A 143 -6.63 -20.16 -7.15
C ASP A 143 -5.36 -20.46 -6.36
N TYR A 144 -5.48 -21.24 -5.28
CA TYR A 144 -4.38 -21.46 -4.34
C TYR A 144 -3.17 -22.14 -4.99
N PRO A 145 -3.32 -23.18 -5.84
CA PRO A 145 -2.18 -23.76 -6.58
C PRO A 145 -1.46 -22.77 -7.51
N ALA A 146 -2.14 -21.70 -7.94
CA ALA A 146 -1.55 -20.66 -8.80
C ALA A 146 -0.94 -19.49 -8.02
N THR A 147 -0.84 -19.56 -6.68
CA THR A 147 -0.40 -18.45 -5.82
C THR A 147 0.99 -17.93 -6.22
N TYR A 148 1.95 -18.80 -6.46
CA TYR A 148 3.29 -18.44 -6.91
C TYR A 148 3.29 -17.77 -8.28
N GLU A 149 2.57 -18.34 -9.24
CA GLU A 149 2.50 -17.79 -10.60
C GLU A 149 1.81 -16.43 -10.63
N ARG A 150 0.82 -16.22 -9.76
CA ARG A 150 0.17 -14.91 -9.56
C ARG A 150 1.08 -13.91 -8.83
N PHE A 151 1.83 -14.33 -7.81
CA PHE A 151 2.77 -13.46 -7.10
C PHE A 151 3.88 -12.94 -8.04
N THR A 152 4.32 -13.80 -8.96
CA THR A 152 5.42 -13.51 -9.90
C THR A 152 4.96 -12.93 -11.24
N SER A 153 3.75 -12.38 -11.31
CA SER A 153 3.23 -11.72 -12.51
C SER A 153 2.27 -10.56 -12.17
N ILE A 154 2.17 -9.59 -13.07
CA ILE A 154 1.18 -8.53 -12.94
C ILE A 154 -0.18 -9.08 -13.38
N GLY A 155 -1.21 -8.96 -12.53
CA GLY A 155 -2.53 -9.53 -12.79
C GLY A 155 -3.30 -8.82 -13.92
N PRO A 156 -4.27 -9.50 -14.55
CA PRO A 156 -5.02 -8.97 -15.70
C PRO A 156 -6.01 -7.85 -15.34
N LEU A 157 -6.32 -7.65 -14.06
CA LEU A 157 -7.33 -6.67 -13.63
C LEU A 157 -6.97 -5.23 -13.97
N LEU A 158 -5.67 -4.91 -14.09
CA LEU A 158 -5.22 -3.58 -14.53
C LEU A 158 -5.62 -3.28 -15.99
N GLU A 159 -5.81 -4.31 -16.81
CA GLU A 159 -6.27 -4.16 -18.20
C GLU A 159 -7.79 -4.22 -18.31
N THR A 160 -8.44 -5.10 -17.54
CA THR A 160 -9.89 -5.31 -17.63
C THR A 160 -10.71 -4.30 -16.82
N ILE A 161 -10.20 -3.85 -15.67
CA ILE A 161 -10.88 -2.89 -14.79
C ILE A 161 -10.21 -1.52 -14.87
N GLY A 162 -8.88 -1.47 -14.98
CA GLY A 162 -8.10 -0.25 -14.94
C GLY A 162 -7.39 -0.06 -13.60
N ASN A 163 -6.96 1.17 -13.32
CA ASN A 163 -6.29 1.56 -12.08
C ASN A 163 -6.95 2.81 -11.50
N GLY A 164 -6.73 3.10 -10.21
CA GLY A 164 -7.33 4.27 -9.58
C GLY A 164 -7.10 4.34 -8.08
N GLY A 165 -7.66 5.38 -7.48
CA GLY A 165 -7.58 5.68 -6.05
C GLY A 165 -8.18 7.06 -5.77
N LYS A 166 -8.51 7.35 -4.50
CA LYS A 166 -9.04 8.65 -4.08
C LYS A 166 -10.24 9.13 -4.94
N GLY A 167 -11.18 8.21 -5.20
CA GLY A 167 -12.44 8.51 -5.88
C GLY A 167 -12.36 8.65 -7.40
N ILE A 168 -11.18 8.48 -8.01
CA ILE A 168 -10.96 8.55 -9.45
C ILE A 168 -10.36 7.25 -10.00
N ALA A 169 -10.62 6.98 -11.27
CA ALA A 169 -10.08 5.82 -11.98
C ALA A 169 -9.68 6.19 -13.41
N TRP A 170 -8.75 5.44 -13.98
CA TRP A 170 -8.24 5.65 -15.34
C TRP A 170 -7.82 4.34 -15.99
N ASN A 171 -7.76 4.34 -17.32
CA ASN A 171 -7.20 3.24 -18.10
C ASN A 171 -5.66 3.23 -17.98
N THR A 172 -5.07 2.05 -17.84
CA THR A 172 -3.62 1.88 -17.74
C THR A 172 -3.04 0.87 -18.76
N GLN A 173 -3.73 0.68 -19.88
CA GLN A 173 -3.33 -0.29 -20.91
C GLN A 173 -1.93 0.00 -21.49
N SER A 174 -1.64 1.27 -21.77
CA SER A 174 -0.34 1.70 -22.29
C SER A 174 0.81 1.36 -21.35
N GLU A 175 0.58 1.45 -20.04
CA GLU A 175 1.57 1.12 -19.02
C GLU A 175 1.77 -0.40 -18.92
N MET A 176 0.69 -1.17 -19.00
CA MET A 176 0.78 -2.64 -19.07
C MET A 176 1.59 -3.10 -20.29
N ASP A 177 1.37 -2.48 -21.46
CA ASP A 177 2.13 -2.78 -22.67
C ASP A 177 3.61 -2.40 -22.55
N LEU A 178 3.92 -1.32 -21.83
CA LEU A 178 5.31 -0.96 -21.50
C LEU A 178 5.93 -1.96 -20.53
N LEU A 179 5.22 -2.38 -19.50
CA LEU A 179 5.69 -3.35 -18.50
C LEU A 179 5.98 -4.72 -19.12
N ARG A 180 5.22 -5.15 -20.14
CA ARG A 180 5.55 -6.35 -20.93
C ARG A 180 6.91 -6.25 -21.62
N LYS A 181 7.35 -5.05 -22.00
CA LYS A 181 8.64 -4.82 -22.65
C LYS A 181 9.77 -4.69 -21.63
N LEU A 182 9.50 -4.05 -20.48
CA LEU A 182 10.48 -3.85 -19.42
C LEU A 182 10.78 -5.14 -18.65
N ASN A 183 9.74 -5.83 -18.19
CA ASN A 183 9.87 -6.98 -17.30
C ASN A 183 9.83 -8.32 -18.05
N TYR A 184 9.61 -8.27 -19.37
CA TYR A 184 9.22 -9.43 -20.18
C TYR A 184 7.91 -10.07 -19.70
N THR A 185 7.51 -11.19 -20.31
CA THR A 185 6.24 -11.85 -20.03
C THR A 185 6.40 -13.32 -19.64
N LYS A 186 5.45 -13.83 -18.85
CA LYS A 186 5.36 -15.27 -18.56
C LYS A 186 5.14 -16.05 -19.86
N ALA A 187 6.00 -17.02 -20.12
CA ALA A 187 5.97 -17.82 -21.36
C ALA A 187 4.80 -18.83 -21.37
N GLU A 188 4.44 -19.35 -20.20
CA GLU A 188 3.45 -20.39 -20.00
C GLU A 188 2.78 -20.28 -18.62
N GLY A 189 1.95 -21.26 -18.28
CA GLY A 189 1.27 -21.32 -16.99
C GLY A 189 0.04 -20.41 -16.87
N PRO A 190 -0.55 -20.32 -15.67
CA PRO A 190 -1.79 -19.59 -15.42
C PRO A 190 -1.74 -18.09 -15.76
N ALA A 191 -0.55 -17.49 -15.73
CA ALA A 191 -0.31 -16.08 -16.01
C ALA A 191 0.34 -15.83 -17.38
N LYS A 192 0.26 -16.78 -18.32
CA LYS A 192 0.87 -16.67 -19.65
C LYS A 192 0.54 -15.33 -20.33
N GLY A 193 1.57 -14.64 -20.81
CA GLY A 193 1.47 -13.35 -21.50
C GLY A 193 1.39 -12.12 -20.58
N GLN A 194 1.26 -12.31 -19.27
CA GLN A 194 1.31 -11.21 -18.30
C GLN A 194 2.75 -10.76 -18.03
N PRO A 195 2.99 -9.47 -17.73
CA PRO A 195 4.31 -8.99 -17.32
C PRO A 195 4.82 -9.75 -16.10
N LYS A 196 6.13 -10.00 -16.05
CA LYS A 196 6.75 -10.68 -14.91
C LYS A 196 6.92 -9.76 -13.70
N LEU A 197 6.91 -10.38 -12.52
CA LEU A 197 7.37 -9.84 -11.25
C LEU A 197 8.35 -10.86 -10.64
N GLU A 198 9.48 -11.10 -11.29
CA GLU A 198 10.44 -12.10 -10.79
C GLU A 198 11.41 -11.46 -9.78
N THR A 199 11.89 -10.25 -10.08
CA THR A 199 12.85 -9.51 -9.26
C THR A 199 12.19 -8.34 -8.53
N ALA A 200 12.87 -7.83 -7.50
CA ALA A 200 12.44 -6.60 -6.83
C ALA A 200 12.46 -5.39 -7.79
N ILE A 201 13.37 -5.39 -8.78
CA ILE A 201 13.41 -4.34 -9.82
C ILE A 201 12.17 -4.42 -10.73
N ASP A 202 11.70 -5.62 -11.08
CA ASP A 202 10.44 -5.76 -11.85
C ASP A 202 9.26 -5.15 -11.10
N ALA A 203 9.19 -5.38 -9.78
CA ALA A 203 8.16 -4.79 -8.91
C ALA A 203 8.32 -3.26 -8.78
N ALA A 204 9.56 -2.77 -8.66
CA ALA A 204 9.83 -1.33 -8.65
C ALA A 204 9.40 -0.66 -9.97
N GLU A 205 9.71 -1.26 -11.11
CA GLU A 205 9.30 -0.76 -12.43
C GLU A 205 7.78 -0.81 -12.61
N MET A 206 7.09 -1.81 -12.05
CA MET A 206 5.61 -1.83 -11.98
C MET A 206 5.09 -0.59 -11.25
N ILE A 207 5.62 -0.30 -10.06
CA ILE A 207 5.23 0.88 -9.28
C ILE A 207 5.49 2.17 -10.07
N LEU A 208 6.72 2.35 -10.56
CA LEU A 208 7.12 3.56 -11.30
C LEU A 208 6.31 3.79 -12.56
N THR A 209 5.93 2.72 -13.25
CA THR A 209 5.20 2.83 -14.53
C THR A 209 3.72 3.11 -14.33
N LEU A 210 3.09 2.53 -13.30
CA LEU A 210 1.65 2.63 -13.06
C LEU A 210 1.22 3.85 -12.26
N ALA A 211 2.14 4.49 -11.52
CA ALA A 211 1.81 5.61 -10.63
C ALA A 211 1.85 6.98 -11.36
N PRO A 212 0.88 7.87 -11.10
CA PRO A 212 0.88 9.23 -11.66
C PRO A 212 2.05 10.08 -11.16
N GLU A 213 2.60 9.82 -9.97
CA GLU A 213 3.72 10.58 -9.41
C GLU A 213 5.04 10.34 -10.17
N THR A 214 5.13 9.27 -10.96
CA THR A 214 6.38 8.82 -11.61
C THR A 214 6.26 8.63 -13.12
N ASN A 215 5.04 8.68 -13.66
CA ASN A 215 4.75 8.61 -15.08
C ASN A 215 3.77 9.71 -15.50
N GLY A 216 4.26 10.68 -16.29
CA GLY A 216 3.51 11.85 -16.73
C GLY A 216 2.25 11.52 -17.52
N GLN A 217 2.25 10.43 -18.29
CA GLN A 217 1.06 9.99 -19.03
C GLN A 217 -0.05 9.55 -18.06
N VAL A 218 0.32 8.90 -16.96
CA VAL A 218 -0.63 8.53 -15.91
C VAL A 218 -1.07 9.76 -15.14
N ALA A 219 -0.16 10.70 -14.85
CA ALA A 219 -0.49 11.97 -14.19
C ALA A 219 -1.57 12.74 -14.95
N VAL A 220 -1.41 12.90 -16.27
CA VAL A 220 -2.39 13.59 -17.12
C VAL A 220 -3.74 12.86 -17.11
N LYS A 221 -3.75 11.52 -17.25
CA LYS A 221 -4.97 10.72 -17.19
C LYS A 221 -5.68 10.84 -15.82
N ALA A 222 -4.92 10.84 -14.73
CA ALA A 222 -5.47 10.95 -13.39
C ALA A 222 -6.07 12.35 -13.13
N TRP A 223 -5.38 13.42 -13.54
CA TRP A 223 -5.93 14.78 -13.44
C TRP A 223 -7.17 14.96 -14.32
N GLN A 224 -7.20 14.36 -15.51
CA GLN A 224 -8.37 14.36 -16.38
C GLN A 224 -9.56 13.68 -15.71
N ALA A 225 -9.36 12.54 -15.04
CA ALA A 225 -10.42 11.86 -14.30
C ALA A 225 -10.97 12.75 -13.15
N LEU A 226 -10.10 13.48 -12.44
CA LEU A 226 -10.55 14.43 -11.44
C LEU A 226 -11.32 15.62 -12.06
N SER A 227 -10.90 16.09 -13.22
CA SER A 227 -11.58 17.18 -13.95
C SER A 227 -13.03 16.85 -14.29
N GLU A 228 -13.36 15.58 -14.54
CA GLU A 228 -14.73 15.15 -14.78
C GLU A 228 -15.62 15.32 -13.54
N ILE A 229 -15.06 15.08 -12.35
CA ILE A 229 -15.78 15.23 -11.08
C ILE A 229 -15.95 16.71 -10.72
N THR A 230 -14.89 17.51 -10.88
CA THR A 230 -14.89 18.92 -10.44
C THR A 230 -15.51 19.86 -11.46
N GLY A 231 -15.62 19.45 -12.73
CA GLY A 231 -16.01 20.30 -13.85
C GLY A 231 -14.94 21.36 -14.20
N ARG A 232 -13.70 21.20 -13.73
CA ARG A 232 -12.59 22.14 -13.92
C ARG A 232 -11.39 21.44 -14.51
N GLU A 233 -10.76 22.06 -15.49
CA GLU A 233 -9.58 21.53 -16.16
C GLU A 233 -8.37 21.55 -15.20
N HIS A 234 -7.73 20.38 -15.02
CA HIS A 234 -6.62 20.16 -14.09
C HIS A 234 -5.38 19.54 -14.74
N THR A 235 -5.46 19.04 -15.97
CA THR A 235 -4.35 18.39 -16.68
C THR A 235 -3.16 19.33 -16.89
N HIS A 236 -3.38 20.65 -16.96
CA HIS A 236 -2.31 21.65 -16.98
C HIS A 236 -1.31 21.54 -15.82
N LEU A 237 -1.65 20.85 -14.72
CA LEU A 237 -0.74 20.59 -13.60
C LEU A 237 0.32 19.51 -13.90
N ALA A 238 0.14 18.74 -14.97
CA ALA A 238 1.05 17.66 -15.38
C ALA A 238 1.41 17.67 -16.87
N LEU A 239 0.70 18.41 -17.74
CA LEU A 239 0.98 18.45 -19.18
C LEU A 239 2.43 18.82 -19.52
N ASN A 240 3.05 19.72 -18.75
CA ASN A 240 4.45 20.10 -18.93
C ASN A 240 5.46 18.98 -18.61
N LYS A 241 5.00 17.91 -17.94
CA LYS A 241 5.79 16.73 -17.56
C LYS A 241 5.18 15.44 -18.12
N GLU A 242 4.29 15.49 -19.12
CA GLU A 242 3.58 14.31 -19.64
C GLU A 242 4.53 13.21 -20.15
N ASP A 243 5.67 13.59 -20.73
CA ASP A 243 6.64 12.63 -21.24
C ASP A 243 7.52 11.99 -20.13
N GLU A 244 7.60 12.62 -18.96
CA GLU A 244 8.45 12.20 -17.84
C GLU A 244 8.12 10.77 -17.41
N LYS A 245 9.14 9.92 -17.33
CA LYS A 245 9.03 8.53 -16.88
C LYS A 245 10.24 8.18 -16.04
N ILE A 246 10.06 8.21 -14.72
CA ILE A 246 11.10 7.86 -13.77
C ILE A 246 11.38 6.35 -13.87
N ARG A 247 12.65 5.95 -13.96
CA ARG A 247 13.09 4.54 -14.00
C ARG A 247 13.96 4.20 -12.81
N PHE A 248 13.96 2.92 -12.44
CA PHE A 248 14.73 2.45 -11.28
C PHE A 248 16.23 2.75 -11.44
N ARG A 249 16.77 2.50 -12.64
CA ARG A 249 18.18 2.75 -12.95
C ARG A 249 18.53 4.25 -13.01
N ASP A 250 17.57 5.11 -13.34
CA ASP A 250 17.79 6.55 -13.37
C ASP A 250 17.87 7.13 -11.95
N ILE A 251 17.02 6.63 -11.03
CA ILE A 251 17.05 7.07 -9.63
C ILE A 251 18.27 6.54 -8.88
N GLN A 252 18.86 5.41 -9.33
CA GLN A 252 20.19 4.97 -8.87
C GLN A 252 21.29 5.96 -9.28
N ALA A 253 21.19 6.55 -10.47
CA ALA A 253 22.14 7.56 -10.92
C ALA A 253 21.98 8.87 -10.15
N GLN A 254 20.75 9.32 -9.91
CA GLN A 254 20.46 10.48 -9.07
C GLN A 254 18.96 10.48 -8.68
N PRO A 255 18.60 10.76 -7.41
CA PRO A 255 17.21 10.91 -6.99
C PRO A 255 16.40 11.82 -7.90
N ARG A 256 15.13 11.46 -8.19
CA ARG A 256 14.26 12.23 -9.08
C ARG A 256 13.12 12.86 -8.29
N LYS A 257 12.82 14.12 -8.61
CA LYS A 257 11.63 14.81 -8.08
C LYS A 257 10.39 14.24 -8.77
N ILE A 258 9.36 13.92 -8.00
CA ILE A 258 8.10 13.38 -8.51
C ILE A 258 7.22 14.42 -9.23
N ILE A 259 6.14 13.95 -9.84
CA ILE A 259 5.16 14.72 -10.61
C ILE A 259 3.96 15.08 -9.74
N SER A 260 3.40 16.28 -9.94
CA SER A 260 2.13 16.68 -9.32
C SER A 260 1.01 15.69 -9.67
N SER A 261 0.33 15.16 -8.65
CA SER A 261 -0.67 14.10 -8.81
C SER A 261 -1.95 14.42 -8.01
N PRO A 262 -3.15 14.05 -8.52
CA PRO A 262 -4.41 14.24 -7.81
C PRO A 262 -4.51 13.39 -6.54
N THR A 263 -3.64 12.39 -6.35
CA THR A 263 -3.51 11.64 -5.09
C THR A 263 -3.19 12.58 -3.92
N TRP A 264 -2.38 13.60 -4.17
CA TRP A 264 -1.89 14.52 -3.15
C TRP A 264 -2.64 15.84 -3.15
N SER A 265 -2.14 16.82 -2.38
CA SER A 265 -2.81 18.12 -2.32
C SER A 265 -1.94 19.36 -2.47
N GLY A 266 -0.63 19.19 -2.52
CA GLY A 266 0.32 20.20 -2.96
C GLY A 266 0.74 20.03 -4.42
N LEU A 267 1.66 20.87 -4.87
CA LEU A 267 2.22 20.84 -6.23
C LEU A 267 3.72 20.57 -6.17
N GLU A 268 4.21 19.83 -7.16
CA GLU A 268 5.62 19.55 -7.38
C GLU A 268 6.17 20.47 -8.48
N ASP A 269 6.38 21.72 -8.09
CA ASP A 269 6.70 22.82 -8.99
C ASP A 269 8.06 23.47 -8.66
N GLU A 270 8.65 24.16 -9.63
CA GLU A 270 9.96 24.82 -9.47
C GLU A 270 9.84 26.25 -8.90
N HIS A 271 8.63 26.81 -8.88
CA HIS A 271 8.34 28.16 -8.39
C HIS A 271 7.54 28.18 -7.09
N VAL A 272 6.83 27.09 -6.76
CA VAL A 272 6.13 26.92 -5.48
C VAL A 272 6.47 25.58 -4.83
N SER A 273 6.90 25.62 -3.57
CA SER A 273 7.13 24.41 -2.77
C SER A 273 5.82 23.67 -2.50
N TYR A 274 5.92 22.35 -2.31
CA TYR A 274 4.77 21.55 -1.89
C TYR A 274 4.13 22.12 -0.62
N ASN A 275 2.82 22.33 -0.66
CA ASN A 275 2.01 22.76 0.47
C ASN A 275 0.67 22.03 0.45
N ALA A 276 0.37 21.27 1.50
CA ALA A 276 -0.88 20.51 1.58
C ALA A 276 -2.11 21.44 1.50
N GLY A 277 -3.08 21.06 0.68
CA GLY A 277 -4.29 21.84 0.41
C GLY A 277 -4.11 22.99 -0.61
N LEU A 278 -2.95 23.12 -1.26
CA LEU A 278 -2.70 24.19 -2.22
C LEU A 278 -3.64 24.13 -3.43
N HIS A 279 -3.83 22.95 -4.05
CA HIS A 279 -4.76 22.86 -5.19
C HIS A 279 -6.22 23.10 -4.77
N GLN A 280 -6.64 22.62 -3.59
CA GLN A 280 -7.96 22.94 -3.02
C GLN A 280 -8.19 24.45 -2.88
N ARG A 281 -7.21 25.19 -2.34
CA ARG A 281 -7.33 26.65 -2.16
C ARG A 281 -7.23 27.43 -3.47
N SER A 282 -6.28 27.07 -4.33
CA SER A 282 -5.96 27.84 -5.54
C SER A 282 -6.84 27.45 -6.74
N ARG A 283 -7.37 26.23 -6.76
CA ARG A 283 -8.18 25.67 -7.85
C ARG A 283 -9.63 25.46 -7.47
N ALA A 284 -10.01 25.75 -6.22
CA ALA A 284 -11.36 25.61 -5.68
C ALA A 284 -11.87 24.16 -5.72
N ASP A 285 -10.97 23.19 -5.55
CA ASP A 285 -11.35 21.78 -5.47
C ASP A 285 -12.01 21.49 -4.11
N PRO A 286 -13.12 20.73 -4.09
CA PRO A 286 -13.77 20.35 -2.86
C PRO A 286 -12.83 19.48 -2.01
N VAL A 287 -12.86 19.69 -0.70
CA VAL A 287 -12.17 18.82 0.25
C VAL A 287 -13.09 17.63 0.48
N ALA A 288 -12.63 16.42 0.14
CA ALA A 288 -13.23 15.20 0.68
C ALA A 288 -13.12 15.29 2.20
N HIS A 289 -14.21 15.61 2.88
CA HIS A 289 -14.21 15.76 4.33
C HIS A 289 -13.94 14.40 4.95
N ALA A 290 -12.68 14.14 5.30
CA ALA A 290 -12.34 13.01 6.12
C ALA A 290 -13.17 13.10 7.41
N VAL A 291 -14.06 12.14 7.63
CA VAL A 291 -14.59 11.86 8.96
C VAL A 291 -13.36 11.65 9.83
N ARG A 292 -13.12 12.56 10.77
CA ARG A 292 -11.99 12.44 11.70
C ARG A 292 -12.08 11.04 12.32
N PRO A 293 -11.05 10.18 12.18
CA PRO A 293 -11.00 9.00 13.03
C PRO A 293 -11.00 9.52 14.47
N SER A 294 -11.89 9.00 15.31
CA SER A 294 -11.81 9.23 16.74
C SER A 294 -10.43 8.78 17.17
N VAL A 295 -9.55 9.73 17.47
CA VAL A 295 -8.25 9.43 18.07
C VAL A 295 -8.57 8.85 19.45
N ALA A 296 -8.59 7.53 19.54
CA ALA A 296 -8.43 6.84 20.80
C ALA A 296 -7.00 7.13 21.25
N VAL A 297 -6.83 8.22 22.00
CA VAL A 297 -5.58 8.53 22.70
C VAL A 297 -5.37 7.42 23.73
N SER A 298 -4.63 6.38 23.34
CA SER A 298 -3.99 5.47 24.29
C SER A 298 -2.69 6.12 24.75
N GLY A 299 -2.83 7.08 25.67
CA GLY A 299 -1.70 7.80 26.26
C GLY A 299 -2.13 8.37 27.60
N SER A 300 -1.74 7.71 28.68
CA SER A 300 -1.90 8.22 30.05
C SER A 300 -1.21 9.60 30.15
N PRO A 301 -1.85 10.64 30.69
CA PRO A 301 -1.22 11.95 30.84
C PRO A 301 -0.20 11.86 31.98
N VAL A 302 1.07 11.64 31.65
CA VAL A 302 2.17 11.89 32.58
C VAL A 302 2.43 13.40 32.57
N ASP A 303 2.04 14.04 33.66
CA ASP A 303 2.18 15.46 33.95
C ASP A 303 3.62 15.93 33.74
N ALA A 304 3.83 16.69 32.66
CA ALA A 304 5.10 17.34 32.34
C ALA A 304 5.32 18.57 33.24
N ARG A 305 5.50 18.34 34.55
CA ARG A 305 5.96 19.34 35.51
C ARG A 305 6.97 18.77 36.51
N LEU A 306 8.10 18.27 36.03
CA LEU A 306 9.29 18.20 36.87
C LEU A 306 10.49 18.87 36.18
N ARG A 307 10.69 20.10 36.65
CA ARG A 307 11.80 21.02 36.59
C ARG A 307 13.16 20.43 36.18
N ARG A 308 13.80 21.14 35.23
CA ARG A 308 15.25 21.21 35.03
C ARG A 308 16.00 21.30 36.38
N LYS A 309 17.00 20.45 36.57
CA LYS A 309 18.19 20.75 37.39
C LYS A 309 19.45 20.22 36.66
N PRO A 310 20.60 20.87 36.90
CA PRO A 310 21.69 20.96 35.93
C PRO A 310 22.69 19.81 36.03
N ALA A 311 23.53 19.72 34.99
CA ALA A 311 24.69 18.85 34.89
C ALA A 311 25.60 18.93 36.14
N GLY A 312 26.03 17.77 36.61
CA GLY A 312 27.09 17.60 37.60
C GLY A 312 27.89 16.36 37.27
N LEU A 313 29.17 16.56 36.93
CA LEU A 313 30.17 15.50 36.88
C LEU A 313 30.30 14.81 38.25
N SER A 314 30.50 13.50 38.24
CA SER A 314 31.30 12.79 39.24
C SER A 314 31.76 11.46 38.65
N ALA A 315 33.07 11.30 38.53
CA ALA A 315 33.73 10.00 38.37
C ALA A 315 33.73 9.27 39.72
N ALA A 316 33.56 7.94 39.70
CA ALA A 316 34.29 6.96 40.51
C ALA A 316 33.65 5.56 40.33
N ASP A 317 34.54 4.59 40.13
CA ASP A 317 34.43 3.13 40.16
C ASP A 317 33.68 2.39 39.03
#